data_AF-A0AA36MQL0-F1
#
_entry.id   AF-A0AA36MQL0-F1
#
_cell.length_a   1.000
_cell.length_b   1.000
_cell.length_c   1.000
_cell.angle_alpha   90.00
_cell.angle_beta   90.00
_cell.angle_gamma   90.00
#
_symmetry.space_group_name_H-M   'P 1'
#
loop_
_entity.id
_entity.type
_entity.pdbx_description
1 polymer ?
#
loop_
_entity_poly.entity_id
_entity_poly.type
_entity_poly.pdbx_seq_one_letter_code
_entity_poly.pdbx_strand_id
1 'polypeptide(L)'
;MASSLESEAAFVDRASKIGVEEWIVDRLKAMQLATFGTFAFAVAYLPQSANDTMFKEFVADLLQAESDASQLATSRRLFFECHTRALVDVRSRVESNADPSATQQHLPTAERVARQSAQEAKLGGLIFTRIRFLEMCETGILVYVKPELCCSRAQETQTMKRDSAILTDASGLLKISPKVQDPRCKASTKLKLRAALQRRSLAMDLAGIAEFTVVEAWVQFLFTHVAREQPHGFNKVTLQQLVECDKQMFTLFATWSCRSKAS
;
A
#
# COMPACT_ATOMS: atom_id res chain seq x y z
N MET A 1 -0.42 -10.62 -3.64
CA MET A 1 -0.45 -9.23 -3.11
C MET A 1 -1.83 -8.69 -3.41
N ALA A 2 -2.55 -8.19 -2.40
CA ALA A 2 -3.96 -7.83 -2.48
C ALA A 2 -4.20 -6.73 -3.54
N SER A 3 -4.86 -7.09 -4.65
CA SER A 3 -5.46 -6.12 -5.58
C SER A 3 -6.45 -5.23 -4.80
N SER A 4 -6.82 -4.06 -5.32
CA SER A 4 -7.92 -3.27 -4.73
C SER A 4 -9.18 -4.10 -4.47
N LEU A 5 -9.35 -5.19 -5.23
CA LEU A 5 -10.44 -6.16 -5.09
C LEU A 5 -10.39 -6.98 -3.80
N GLU A 6 -9.19 -7.20 -3.25
CA GLU A 6 -8.95 -8.07 -2.09
C GLU A 6 -8.90 -7.30 -0.76
N SER A 7 -9.08 -5.98 -0.78
CA SER A 7 -9.07 -5.17 0.44
C SER A 7 -10.43 -5.19 1.14
N GLU A 8 -10.47 -5.84 2.31
CA GLU A 8 -11.63 -5.83 3.19
C GLU A 8 -11.96 -4.41 3.68
N ALA A 9 -10.95 -3.63 4.08
CA ALA A 9 -11.14 -2.26 4.55
C ALA A 9 -11.79 -1.37 3.49
N ALA A 10 -11.40 -1.52 2.21
CA ALA A 10 -11.98 -0.78 1.11
C ALA A 10 -13.43 -1.23 0.81
N PHE A 11 -13.72 -2.52 0.94
CA PHE A 11 -15.07 -3.06 0.81
C PHE A 11 -16.00 -2.49 1.90
N VAL A 12 -15.58 -2.54 3.17
CA VAL A 12 -16.34 -2.05 4.32
C VAL A 12 -16.62 -0.54 4.21
N ASP A 13 -15.61 0.27 3.88
CA ASP A 13 -15.77 1.71 3.67
C ASP A 13 -16.75 2.02 2.53
N ARG A 14 -16.76 1.20 1.47
CA ARG A 14 -17.71 1.40 0.38
C ARG A 14 -19.13 0.94 0.74
N ALA A 15 -19.27 -0.18 1.45
CA ALA A 15 -20.55 -0.71 1.91
C ALA A 15 -21.26 0.29 2.83
N SER A 16 -20.55 0.88 3.78
CA SER A 16 -21.10 1.91 4.67
C SER A 16 -21.56 3.17 3.92
N LYS A 17 -20.79 3.63 2.92
CA LYS A 17 -21.17 4.77 2.05
C LYS A 17 -22.39 4.52 1.18
N ILE A 18 -22.68 3.27 0.85
CA ILE A 18 -23.88 2.87 0.09
C ILE A 18 -25.11 2.78 1.01
N GLY A 19 -24.90 2.74 2.34
CA GLY A 19 -25.95 2.60 3.33
C GLY A 19 -26.23 1.14 3.73
N VAL A 20 -25.27 0.24 3.53
CA VAL A 20 -25.35 -1.13 4.05
C VAL A 20 -25.18 -1.10 5.57
N GLU A 21 -26.08 -1.74 6.29
CA GLU A 21 -26.06 -1.79 7.75
C GLU A 21 -24.84 -2.55 8.28
N GLU A 22 -24.28 -2.10 9.40
CA GLU A 22 -23.02 -2.63 9.95
C GLU A 22 -23.08 -4.13 10.25
N TRP A 23 -24.21 -4.61 10.77
CA TRP A 23 -24.40 -6.03 11.07
C TRP A 23 -24.41 -6.91 9.81
N ILE A 24 -24.85 -6.39 8.65
CA ILE A 24 -24.80 -7.08 7.35
C ILE A 24 -23.35 -7.18 6.89
N VAL A 25 -22.58 -6.09 7.07
CA VAL A 25 -21.15 -6.09 6.78
C VAL A 25 -20.42 -7.12 7.64
N ASP A 26 -20.74 -7.22 8.93
CA ASP A 26 -20.11 -8.18 9.82
C ASP A 26 -20.48 -9.64 9.47
N ARG A 27 -21.70 -9.89 8.99
CA ARG A 27 -22.07 -11.18 8.40
C ARG A 27 -21.25 -11.51 7.16
N LEU A 28 -21.07 -10.54 6.26
CA LEU A 28 -20.23 -10.71 5.07
C LEU A 28 -18.77 -11.02 5.45
N LYS A 29 -18.24 -10.42 6.50
CA LYS A 29 -16.91 -10.74 7.03
C LYS A 29 -16.84 -12.16 7.58
N ALA A 30 -17.83 -12.56 8.39
CA ALA A 30 -17.91 -13.91 8.94
C ALA A 30 -17.97 -15.00 7.86
N MET A 31 -18.62 -14.71 6.73
CA MET A 31 -18.69 -15.60 5.57
C MET A 31 -17.47 -15.50 4.63
N GLN A 32 -16.47 -14.68 4.94
CA GLN A 32 -15.30 -14.41 4.07
C GLN A 32 -15.68 -13.85 2.68
N LEU A 33 -16.79 -13.11 2.62
CA LEU A 33 -17.28 -12.45 1.41
C LEU A 33 -17.08 -10.93 1.44
N ALA A 34 -16.36 -10.41 2.43
CA ALA A 34 -16.15 -8.97 2.62
C ALA A 34 -15.02 -8.37 1.76
N THR A 35 -14.78 -8.88 0.55
CA THR A 35 -13.90 -8.24 -0.44
C THR A 35 -14.65 -8.06 -1.76
N PHE A 36 -14.26 -7.07 -2.58
CA PHE A 36 -14.93 -6.86 -3.88
C PHE A 36 -14.75 -8.06 -4.80
N GLY A 37 -13.60 -8.74 -4.73
CA GLY A 37 -13.31 -9.94 -5.51
C GLY A 37 -14.21 -11.11 -5.11
N THR A 38 -14.25 -11.47 -3.83
CA THR A 38 -15.07 -12.60 -3.36
C THR A 38 -16.56 -12.34 -3.55
N PHE A 39 -17.02 -11.11 -3.26
CA PHE A 39 -18.43 -10.77 -3.39
C PHE A 39 -18.91 -10.73 -4.84
N ALA A 40 -18.08 -10.27 -5.78
CA ALA A 40 -18.40 -10.22 -7.20
C ALA A 40 -18.72 -11.59 -7.84
N PHE A 41 -18.18 -12.66 -7.25
CA PHE A 41 -18.34 -14.04 -7.71
C PHE A 41 -19.12 -14.93 -6.74
N ALA A 42 -19.73 -14.35 -5.69
CA ALA A 42 -20.46 -15.11 -4.67
C ALA A 42 -21.73 -15.79 -5.19
N VAL A 43 -22.35 -15.24 -6.25
CA VAL A 43 -23.60 -15.74 -6.82
C VAL A 43 -23.52 -15.73 -8.35
N ALA A 44 -24.10 -16.75 -8.99
CA ALA A 44 -24.28 -16.83 -10.44
C ALA A 44 -25.41 -15.89 -10.93
N TYR A 45 -25.29 -14.60 -10.64
CA TYR A 45 -26.23 -13.55 -11.02
C TYR A 45 -25.50 -12.50 -11.87
N LEU A 46 -26.08 -12.15 -13.03
CA LEU A 46 -25.60 -11.02 -13.81
C LEU A 46 -26.32 -9.75 -13.37
N PRO A 47 -25.59 -8.68 -13.04
CA PRO A 47 -26.23 -7.42 -12.73
C PRO A 47 -27.12 -6.96 -13.89
N GLN A 48 -28.35 -6.54 -13.58
CA GLN A 48 -29.40 -6.14 -14.54
C GLN A 48 -30.12 -7.30 -15.25
N SER A 49 -29.91 -8.56 -14.87
CA SER A 49 -30.78 -9.64 -15.38
C SER A 49 -32.22 -9.46 -14.90
N ALA A 50 -33.17 -9.81 -15.77
CA ALA A 50 -34.60 -9.75 -15.45
C ALA A 50 -35.02 -10.72 -14.35
N ASN A 51 -34.26 -11.81 -14.18
CA ASN A 51 -34.43 -12.77 -13.10
C ASN A 51 -33.35 -12.55 -12.03
N ASP A 52 -33.76 -12.18 -10.82
CA ASP A 52 -32.89 -11.95 -9.66
C ASP A 52 -33.16 -12.92 -8.50
N THR A 53 -33.85 -14.03 -8.77
CA THR A 53 -34.26 -15.01 -7.75
C THR A 53 -33.06 -15.56 -6.97
N MET A 54 -32.02 -16.01 -7.66
CA MET A 54 -30.78 -16.52 -7.03
C MET A 54 -30.10 -15.47 -6.15
N PHE A 55 -30.18 -14.19 -6.53
CA PHE A 55 -29.61 -13.10 -5.74
C PHE A 55 -30.44 -12.83 -4.48
N LYS A 56 -31.78 -12.86 -4.59
CA LYS A 56 -32.68 -12.71 -3.45
C LYS A 56 -32.51 -13.85 -2.44
N GLU A 57 -32.42 -15.09 -2.92
CA GLU A 57 -32.16 -16.26 -2.08
C GLU A 57 -30.83 -16.13 -1.34
N PHE A 58 -29.76 -15.76 -2.04
CA PHE A 58 -28.47 -15.50 -1.40
C PHE A 58 -28.53 -14.39 -0.35
N VAL A 59 -29.23 -13.28 -0.62
CA VAL A 59 -29.39 -12.20 0.37
C VAL A 59 -30.23 -12.66 1.55
N ALA A 60 -31.30 -13.43 1.33
CA ALA A 60 -32.10 -14.01 2.41
C ALA A 60 -31.28 -14.95 3.30
N ASP A 61 -30.43 -15.79 2.69
CA ASP A 61 -29.50 -16.69 3.40
C ASP A 61 -28.46 -15.89 4.20
N LEU A 62 -27.90 -14.82 3.61
CA LEU A 62 -26.95 -13.92 4.27
C LEU A 62 -27.58 -13.22 5.50
N LEU A 63 -28.82 -12.75 5.35
CA LEU A 63 -29.54 -12.03 6.42
C LEU A 63 -30.19 -12.98 7.43
N GLN A 64 -30.34 -14.28 7.09
CA GLN A 64 -31.09 -15.29 7.84
C GLN A 64 -32.53 -14.84 8.15
N ALA A 65 -33.09 -14.00 7.28
CA ALA A 65 -34.38 -13.35 7.45
C ALA A 65 -34.95 -12.95 6.08
N GLU A 66 -36.24 -12.63 6.05
CA GLU A 66 -36.86 -12.08 4.85
C GLU A 66 -36.29 -10.69 4.57
N SER A 67 -35.69 -10.54 3.39
CA SER A 67 -34.95 -9.33 3.03
C SER A 67 -35.89 -8.17 2.69
N ASP A 68 -35.75 -7.03 3.37
CA ASP A 68 -36.53 -5.83 3.07
C ASP A 68 -36.17 -5.25 1.69
N ALA A 69 -37.10 -4.50 1.09
CA ALA A 69 -36.89 -3.84 -0.21
C ALA A 69 -35.67 -2.90 -0.20
N SER A 70 -35.42 -2.20 0.92
CA SER A 70 -34.25 -1.33 1.09
C SER A 70 -32.94 -2.12 1.14
N GLN A 71 -32.94 -3.23 1.89
CA GLN A 71 -31.78 -4.12 2.03
C GLN A 71 -31.44 -4.81 0.70
N LEU A 72 -32.46 -5.24 -0.06
CA LEU A 72 -32.26 -5.76 -1.41
C LEU A 72 -31.71 -4.70 -2.37
N ALA A 73 -32.19 -3.45 -2.29
CA ALA A 73 -31.71 -2.37 -3.16
C ALA A 73 -30.23 -2.03 -2.90
N THR A 74 -29.84 -1.87 -1.63
CA THR A 74 -28.44 -1.61 -1.24
C THR A 74 -27.52 -2.78 -1.59
N SER A 75 -27.97 -4.02 -1.35
CA SER A 75 -27.23 -5.24 -1.71
C SER A 75 -27.02 -5.37 -3.22
N ARG A 76 -28.05 -5.12 -4.04
CA ARG A 76 -27.93 -5.12 -5.51
C ARG A 76 -26.92 -4.09 -5.99
N ARG A 77 -26.95 -2.88 -5.42
CA ARG A 77 -25.98 -1.83 -5.75
C ARG A 77 -24.56 -2.23 -5.38
N LEU A 78 -24.36 -2.79 -4.18
CA LEU A 78 -23.05 -3.29 -3.76
C LEU A 78 -22.55 -4.37 -4.71
N PHE A 79 -23.39 -5.34 -5.07
CA PHE A 79 -23.04 -6.43 -5.99
C PHE A 79 -22.68 -5.90 -7.38
N PHE A 80 -23.49 -4.99 -7.93
CA PHE A 80 -23.20 -4.34 -9.21
C PHE A 80 -21.83 -3.64 -9.21
N GLU A 81 -21.50 -2.91 -8.15
CA GLU A 81 -20.20 -2.25 -8.04
C GLU A 81 -19.04 -3.24 -7.94
N CYS A 82 -19.19 -4.31 -7.15
CA CYS A 82 -18.17 -5.36 -7.00
C CYS A 82 -17.91 -6.06 -8.34
N HIS A 83 -18.99 -6.50 -9.01
CA HIS A 83 -18.94 -7.18 -10.29
C HIS A 83 -18.31 -6.30 -11.38
N THR A 84 -18.69 -5.02 -11.42
CA THR A 84 -18.10 -4.05 -12.36
C THR A 84 -16.60 -3.86 -12.12
N ARG A 85 -16.17 -3.74 -10.86
CA ARG A 85 -14.74 -3.62 -10.52
C ARG A 85 -13.96 -4.88 -10.92
N ALA A 86 -14.51 -6.06 -10.69
CA ALA A 86 -13.91 -7.33 -11.11
C ALA A 86 -13.76 -7.43 -12.64
N LEU A 87 -14.79 -7.03 -13.40
CA LEU A 87 -14.73 -7.01 -14.87
C LEU A 87 -13.68 -6.02 -15.40
N VAL A 88 -13.58 -4.82 -14.81
CA VAL A 88 -12.55 -3.83 -15.19
C VAL A 88 -11.15 -4.37 -14.89
N ASP A 89 -10.96 -5.03 -13.74
CA ASP A 89 -9.68 -5.64 -13.40
C ASP A 89 -9.30 -6.74 -14.40
N VAL A 90 -10.22 -7.64 -14.73
CA VAL A 90 -9.98 -8.71 -15.73
C VAL A 90 -9.66 -8.12 -17.10
N ARG A 91 -10.43 -7.13 -17.57
CA ARG A 91 -10.14 -6.43 -18.84
C ARG A 91 -8.77 -5.79 -18.81
N SER A 92 -8.42 -5.10 -17.73
CA SER A 92 -7.12 -4.45 -17.61
C SER A 92 -5.97 -5.47 -17.71
N ARG A 93 -6.10 -6.67 -17.13
CA ARG A 93 -5.06 -7.71 -17.22
C ARG A 93 -4.89 -8.27 -18.65
N VAL A 94 -5.97 -8.34 -19.42
CA VAL A 94 -5.96 -8.81 -20.81
C VAL A 94 -5.45 -7.73 -21.76
N GLU A 95 -5.82 -6.46 -21.52
CA GLU A 95 -5.46 -5.30 -22.33
C GLU A 95 -4.07 -4.74 -21.99
N SER A 96 -3.47 -5.13 -20.85
CA SER A 96 -2.11 -4.74 -20.41
C SER A 96 -1.02 -5.39 -21.28
N ASN A 97 -1.00 -5.06 -22.56
CA ASN A 97 0.09 -5.29 -23.50
C ASN A 97 0.46 -3.95 -24.14
N ALA A 98 0.97 -2.99 -23.33
CA ALA A 98 1.83 -1.86 -23.73
C ALA A 98 1.77 -0.72 -22.69
N ASP A 99 2.41 -0.90 -21.52
CA ASP A 99 3.24 0.11 -20.83
C ASP A 99 3.40 -0.29 -19.35
N PRO A 100 4.62 -0.59 -18.87
CA PRO A 100 4.87 -0.95 -17.46
C PRO A 100 4.61 0.20 -16.48
N SER A 101 4.32 1.41 -16.96
CA SER A 101 4.00 2.59 -16.15
C SER A 101 2.49 2.82 -15.96
N ALA A 102 1.64 2.17 -16.76
CA ALA A 102 0.19 2.43 -16.79
C ALA A 102 -0.60 1.60 -15.78
N THR A 103 -0.05 0.47 -15.30
CA THR A 103 -0.74 -0.43 -14.36
C THR A 103 -0.29 -0.21 -12.91
N GLN A 104 -0.30 1.04 -12.45
CA GLN A 104 -0.08 1.35 -11.03
C GLN A 104 -1.40 1.16 -10.26
N GLN A 105 -1.68 -0.08 -9.81
CA GLN A 105 -2.81 -0.34 -8.91
C GLN A 105 -2.49 0.15 -7.49
N HIS A 106 -2.73 1.43 -7.28
CA HIS A 106 -2.52 2.13 -6.02
C HIS A 106 -3.39 1.53 -4.89
N LEU A 107 -2.77 1.07 -3.79
CA LEU A 107 -3.49 0.54 -2.62
C LEU A 107 -4.60 1.52 -2.17
N PRO A 108 -5.85 1.05 -1.94
CA PRO A 108 -6.95 1.93 -1.53
C PRO A 108 -6.65 2.74 -0.27
N THR A 109 -7.18 3.96 -0.19
CA THR A 109 -6.98 4.84 0.99
C THR A 109 -7.46 4.18 2.28
N ALA A 110 -8.58 3.47 2.24
CA ALA A 110 -9.13 2.76 3.40
C ALA A 110 -8.17 1.67 3.92
N GLU A 111 -7.60 0.86 3.02
CA GLU A 111 -6.58 -0.14 3.35
C GLU A 111 -5.35 0.50 4.02
N ARG A 112 -4.90 1.65 3.49
CA ARG A 112 -3.75 2.37 4.07
C ARG A 112 -4.01 2.84 5.49
N VAL A 113 -5.20 3.38 5.74
CA VAL A 113 -5.61 3.86 7.06
C VAL A 113 -5.74 2.67 8.02
N ALA A 114 -6.29 1.55 7.58
CA ALA A 114 -6.41 0.34 8.39
C ALA A 114 -5.02 -0.20 8.80
N ARG A 115 -4.08 -0.31 7.84
CA ARG A 115 -2.70 -0.72 8.15
C ARG A 115 -1.99 0.25 9.09
N GLN A 116 -2.20 1.55 8.90
CA GLN A 116 -1.65 2.58 9.78
C GLN A 116 -2.19 2.46 11.21
N SER A 117 -3.51 2.31 11.37
CA SER A 117 -4.15 2.14 12.68
C SER A 117 -3.66 0.86 13.40
N ALA A 118 -3.53 -0.25 12.67
CA ALA A 118 -3.00 -1.50 13.22
C ALA A 118 -1.53 -1.35 13.68
N GLN A 119 -0.72 -0.65 12.90
CA GLN A 119 0.67 -0.35 13.25
C GLN A 119 0.77 0.60 14.45
N GLU A 120 -0.06 1.65 14.50
CA GLU A 120 -0.15 2.61 15.61
C GLU A 120 -0.51 1.91 16.92
N ALA A 121 -1.46 0.98 16.89
CA ALA A 121 -1.84 0.17 18.05
C ALA A 121 -0.70 -0.73 18.55
N LYS A 122 0.12 -1.26 17.63
CA LYS A 122 1.26 -2.13 17.95
C LYS A 122 2.49 -1.36 18.43
N LEU A 123 2.79 -0.21 17.82
CA LEU A 123 4.05 0.54 17.97
C LEU A 123 3.86 1.89 18.68
N GLY A 124 3.09 1.89 19.78
CA GLY A 124 2.78 3.11 20.54
C GLY A 124 4.02 3.98 20.85
N GLY A 125 3.86 5.30 20.77
CA GLY A 125 4.91 6.29 21.12
C GLY A 125 5.78 6.79 19.96
N LEU A 126 5.57 6.32 18.72
CA LEU A 126 6.27 6.82 17.53
C LEU A 126 5.40 7.80 16.72
N ILE A 127 6.03 8.82 16.12
CA ILE A 127 5.34 9.76 15.21
C ILE A 127 5.40 9.18 13.80
N PHE A 128 4.24 8.77 13.28
CA PHE A 128 4.13 8.17 11.96
C PHE A 128 4.16 9.24 10.86
N THR A 129 5.07 9.07 9.91
CA THR A 129 5.14 9.89 8.69
C THR A 129 4.96 9.01 7.48
N ARG A 130 4.08 9.41 6.56
CA ARG A 130 3.81 8.68 5.31
C ARG A 130 5.08 8.59 4.47
N ILE A 131 5.43 7.40 3.98
CA ILE A 131 6.52 7.24 2.98
C ILE A 131 6.06 6.29 1.87
N ARG A 132 6.64 6.53 0.71
CA ARG A 132 6.39 5.99 -0.63
C ARG A 132 6.85 4.54 -0.88
N PHE A 133 6.84 3.66 0.12
CA PHE A 133 7.22 2.23 -0.10
C PHE A 133 6.13 1.40 -0.77
N LEU A 134 4.97 2.00 -0.99
CA LEU A 134 3.83 1.30 -1.53
C LEU A 134 4.01 0.87 -2.99
N GLU A 135 4.72 1.67 -3.79
CA GLU A 135 5.08 1.34 -5.17
C GLU A 135 5.96 0.06 -5.23
N MET A 136 6.78 -0.18 -4.20
CA MET A 136 7.62 -1.39 -4.12
C MET A 136 6.82 -2.65 -3.80
N CYS A 137 5.75 -2.50 -3.04
CA CYS A 137 4.82 -3.62 -2.81
C CYS A 137 4.04 -3.98 -4.06
N GLU A 138 3.61 -3.00 -4.83
CA GLU A 138 2.80 -3.21 -6.03
C GLU A 138 3.63 -3.85 -7.15
N THR A 139 4.86 -3.36 -7.37
CA THR A 139 5.76 -3.91 -8.39
C THR A 139 6.41 -5.24 -7.99
N GLY A 140 6.44 -5.57 -6.69
CA GLY A 140 7.13 -6.75 -6.16
C GLY A 140 8.66 -6.71 -6.33
N ILE A 141 9.20 -5.55 -6.71
CA ILE A 141 10.64 -5.32 -6.91
C ILE A 141 11.15 -4.53 -5.70
N LEU A 142 12.03 -5.17 -4.92
CA LEU A 142 12.70 -4.51 -3.82
C LEU A 142 13.82 -3.61 -4.36
N VAL A 143 13.65 -2.29 -4.25
CA VAL A 143 14.68 -1.30 -4.62
C VAL A 143 15.19 -0.62 -3.35
N TYR A 144 16.49 -0.38 -3.29
CA TYR A 144 17.07 0.37 -2.17
C TYR A 144 16.60 1.83 -2.18
N VAL A 145 15.86 2.23 -1.15
CA VAL A 145 15.47 3.63 -0.95
C VAL A 145 16.53 4.35 -0.15
N LYS A 146 17.07 5.41 -0.75
CA LYS A 146 18.07 6.25 -0.11
C LYS A 146 17.49 6.94 1.13
N PRO A 147 18.28 7.10 2.21
CA PRO A 147 17.84 7.80 3.40
C PRO A 147 17.37 9.24 3.12
N GLU A 148 17.95 9.93 2.12
CA GLU A 148 17.52 11.28 1.77
C GLU A 148 16.07 11.35 1.27
N LEU A 149 15.54 10.27 0.69
CA LEU A 149 14.16 10.20 0.20
C LEU A 149 13.15 9.85 1.30
N CYS A 150 13.65 9.35 2.44
CA CYS A 150 12.84 9.14 3.62
C CYS A 150 12.72 10.50 4.30
N CYS A 151 11.75 11.33 3.92
CA CYS A 151 11.48 12.63 4.55
C CYS A 151 10.47 12.49 5.70
N SER A 152 10.40 13.48 6.59
CA SER A 152 9.26 13.63 7.49
C SER A 152 8.18 14.49 6.84
N ARG A 153 6.92 14.32 7.24
CA ARG A 153 5.79 15.14 6.71
C ARG A 153 6.05 16.64 6.87
N ALA A 154 6.61 17.07 8.00
CA ALA A 154 6.97 18.46 8.24
C ALA A 154 8.04 18.97 7.24
N GLN A 155 9.02 18.13 6.91
CA GLN A 155 10.05 18.45 5.92
C GLN A 155 9.50 18.45 4.49
N GLU A 156 8.56 17.56 4.16
CA GLU A 156 7.87 17.57 2.88
C GLU A 156 7.12 18.88 2.68
N THR A 157 6.31 19.30 3.66
CA THR A 157 5.55 20.56 3.58
C THR A 157 6.44 21.80 3.42
N GLN A 158 7.66 21.77 3.97
CA GLN A 158 8.62 22.88 3.86
C GLN A 158 9.43 22.86 2.55
N THR A 159 9.57 21.70 1.89
CA THR A 159 10.46 21.52 0.73
C THR A 159 9.71 21.59 -0.62
N MET A 160 8.37 21.64 -0.61
CA MET A 160 7.54 21.75 -1.82
C MET A 160 7.72 23.11 -2.51
N LYS A 161 8.76 23.24 -3.33
CA LYS A 161 8.80 24.24 -4.41
C LYS A 161 8.10 23.62 -5.63
N ARG A 162 7.01 24.23 -6.09
CA ARG A 162 6.32 23.84 -7.32
C ARG A 162 7.09 24.40 -8.52
N ASP A 163 7.96 23.59 -9.11
CA ASP A 163 8.52 23.91 -10.42
C ASP A 163 7.62 23.30 -11.51
N SER A 164 6.98 24.16 -12.31
CA SER A 164 6.25 23.74 -13.51
C SER A 164 7.22 23.50 -14.65
N ALA A 165 7.24 22.31 -15.25
CA ALA A 165 7.98 22.05 -16.48
C ALA A 165 7.05 22.27 -17.67
N ILE A 166 7.50 23.09 -18.62
CA ILE A 166 6.84 23.24 -19.92
C ILE A 166 7.37 22.11 -20.80
N LEU A 167 6.51 21.15 -21.16
CA LEU A 167 6.83 20.09 -22.11
C LEU A 167 6.07 20.37 -23.41
N THR A 168 6.69 20.13 -24.56
CA THR A 168 6.04 20.26 -25.87
C THR A 168 5.50 18.89 -26.26
N ASP A 169 4.22 18.81 -26.64
CA ASP A 169 3.67 17.57 -27.19
C ASP A 169 4.11 17.35 -28.66
N ALA A 170 3.87 16.15 -29.18
CA ALA A 170 4.24 15.76 -30.55
C ALA A 170 3.50 16.57 -31.65
N SER A 171 2.48 17.33 -31.28
CA SER A 171 1.70 18.24 -32.13
C SER A 171 2.13 19.71 -31.98
N GLY A 172 3.19 19.99 -31.22
CA GLY A 172 3.73 21.34 -31.02
C GLY A 172 2.97 22.18 -29.99
N LEU A 173 2.04 21.60 -29.21
CA LEU A 173 1.31 22.30 -28.16
C LEU A 173 2.05 22.18 -26.83
N LEU A 174 2.21 23.31 -26.11
CA LEU A 174 2.90 23.36 -24.83
C LEU A 174 2.00 22.81 -23.71
N LYS A 175 2.33 21.63 -23.18
CA LYS A 175 1.70 21.02 -22.02
C LYS A 175 2.52 21.34 -20.77
N ILE A 176 2.00 22.23 -19.93
CA ILE A 176 2.58 22.49 -18.61
C ILE A 176 2.26 21.29 -17.72
N SER A 177 3.28 20.49 -17.41
CA SER A 177 3.15 19.36 -16.49
C SER A 177 3.93 19.67 -15.20
N PRO A 178 3.34 19.45 -14.01
CA PRO A 178 4.05 19.66 -12.76
C PRO A 178 5.22 18.66 -12.70
N LYS A 179 6.46 19.17 -12.60
CA LYS A 179 7.61 18.30 -12.34
C LYS A 179 7.58 17.97 -10.86
N VAL A 180 7.10 16.78 -10.53
CA VAL A 180 7.09 16.28 -9.16
C VAL A 180 8.56 16.01 -8.78
N GLN A 181 9.22 16.99 -8.16
CA GLN A 181 10.49 16.72 -7.50
C GLN A 181 10.22 16.00 -6.19
N ASP A 182 10.87 14.86 -6.01
CA ASP A 182 10.75 14.12 -4.75
C ASP A 182 11.32 14.96 -3.60
N PRO A 183 10.59 15.12 -2.50
CA PRO A 183 11.11 15.82 -1.33
C PRO A 183 12.37 15.10 -0.82
N ARG A 184 13.44 15.85 -0.57
CA ARG A 184 14.71 15.33 -0.06
C ARG A 184 15.02 15.90 1.31
N CYS A 185 15.38 15.04 2.26
CA CYS A 185 15.84 15.42 3.58
C CYS A 185 17.38 15.38 3.65
N LYS A 186 17.95 16.16 4.57
CA LYS A 186 19.39 16.12 4.85
C LYS A 186 19.67 14.94 5.78
N ALA A 187 20.35 13.89 5.29
CA ALA A 187 20.79 12.74 6.10
C ALA A 187 22.28 12.81 6.49
N SER A 188 22.85 14.01 6.59
CA SER A 188 24.30 14.21 6.78
C SER A 188 24.82 13.99 8.20
N THR A 189 23.95 13.99 9.21
CA THR A 189 24.34 13.79 10.61
C THR A 189 23.83 12.45 11.13
N LYS A 190 24.52 11.86 12.12
CA LYS A 190 24.14 10.58 12.74
C LYS A 190 22.66 10.54 13.14
N LEU A 191 22.19 11.58 13.83
CA LEU A 191 20.81 11.69 14.29
C LEU A 191 19.81 11.76 13.12
N LYS A 192 20.11 12.55 12.08
CA LYS A 192 19.22 12.68 10.93
C LYS A 192 19.15 11.40 10.11
N LEU A 193 20.29 10.71 9.94
CA LEU A 193 20.35 9.41 9.28
C LEU A 193 19.57 8.35 10.06
N ARG A 194 19.72 8.28 11.39
CA ARG A 194 18.96 7.36 12.25
C ARG A 194 17.46 7.57 12.12
N ALA A 195 17.01 8.83 12.17
CA ALA A 195 15.61 9.19 12.03
C ALA A 195 15.06 8.86 10.63
N ALA A 196 15.86 9.04 9.58
CA ALA A 196 15.49 8.68 8.21
C ALA A 196 15.32 7.16 8.04
N LEU A 197 16.26 6.38 8.59
CA LEU A 197 16.22 4.91 8.55
C LEU A 197 15.08 4.34 9.41
N GLN A 198 14.78 4.94 10.56
CA GLN A 198 13.62 4.54 11.36
C GLN A 198 12.30 4.77 10.63
N ARG A 199 12.19 5.92 9.96
CA ARG A 199 11.05 6.24 9.09
C ARG A 199 10.92 5.24 7.95
N ARG A 200 12.03 4.79 7.37
CA ARG A 200 12.04 3.67 6.42
C ARG A 200 11.52 2.37 7.03
N SER A 201 11.98 1.98 8.22
CA SER A 201 11.52 0.78 8.93
C SER A 201 9.98 0.79 9.07
N LEU A 202 9.41 1.92 9.53
CA LEU A 202 7.96 2.09 9.67
C LEU A 202 7.22 1.94 8.34
N ALA A 203 7.77 2.50 7.28
CA ALA A 203 7.13 2.45 5.96
C ALA A 203 7.22 1.06 5.30
N MET A 204 8.30 0.32 5.52
CA MET A 204 8.42 -1.08 5.06
C MET A 204 7.38 -1.98 5.74
N ASP A 205 7.10 -1.72 7.03
CA ASP A 205 6.09 -2.45 7.81
C ASP A 205 4.66 -2.10 7.35
N LEU A 206 4.35 -0.81 7.11
CA LEU A 206 3.07 -0.40 6.51
C LEU A 206 2.83 -0.98 5.11
N ALA A 207 3.89 -1.08 4.34
CA ALA A 207 3.84 -1.65 3.00
C ALA A 207 3.65 -3.18 3.07
N GLY A 208 4.07 -3.83 4.16
CA GLY A 208 4.03 -5.29 4.33
C GLY A 208 5.24 -5.98 3.70
N ILE A 209 6.36 -5.27 3.53
CA ILE A 209 7.62 -5.80 2.98
C ILE A 209 8.41 -6.54 4.07
N ALA A 210 8.50 -5.95 5.25
CA ALA A 210 9.21 -6.50 6.39
C ALA A 210 8.65 -5.91 7.68
N GLU A 211 8.68 -6.68 8.76
CA GLU A 211 8.22 -6.22 10.07
C GLU A 211 9.13 -5.10 10.62
N PHE A 212 8.53 -4.09 11.25
CA PHE A 212 9.26 -2.97 11.84
C PHE A 212 10.37 -3.43 12.78
N THR A 213 10.09 -4.40 13.66
CA THR A 213 11.04 -4.91 14.67
C THR A 213 12.30 -5.48 14.04
N VAL A 214 12.17 -6.18 12.91
CA VAL A 214 13.28 -6.82 12.19
C VAL A 214 14.18 -5.75 11.53
N VAL A 215 13.58 -4.83 10.78
CA VAL A 215 14.33 -3.76 10.10
C VAL A 215 14.95 -2.81 11.11
N GLU A 216 14.23 -2.51 12.20
CA GLU A 216 14.72 -1.63 13.25
C GLU A 216 15.85 -2.27 14.06
N ALA A 217 15.82 -3.59 14.31
CA ALA A 217 16.93 -4.30 14.93
C ALA A 217 18.20 -4.21 14.08
N TRP A 218 18.09 -4.32 12.75
CA TRP A 218 19.20 -4.10 11.83
C TRP A 218 19.73 -2.67 11.89
N VAL A 219 18.86 -1.66 11.85
CA VAL A 219 19.26 -0.26 11.98
C VAL A 219 19.95 -0.03 13.33
N GLN A 220 19.42 -0.60 14.41
CA GLN A 220 20.01 -0.51 15.75
C GLN A 220 21.39 -1.16 15.82
N PHE A 221 21.57 -2.32 15.18
CA PHE A 221 22.86 -3.00 15.08
C PHE A 221 23.91 -2.10 14.40
N LEU A 222 23.58 -1.50 13.25
CA LEU A 222 24.47 -0.59 12.54
C LEU A 222 24.91 0.61 13.40
N PHE A 223 23.97 1.23 14.12
CA PHE A 223 24.28 2.38 14.97
C PHE A 223 25.04 2.01 16.24
N THR A 224 24.86 0.79 16.75
CA THR A 224 25.67 0.26 17.86
C THR A 224 27.15 0.18 17.46
N HIS A 225 27.44 -0.27 16.23
CA HIS A 225 28.82 -0.30 15.71
C HIS A 225 29.42 1.08 15.47
N VAL A 226 28.61 2.08 15.10
CA VAL A 226 29.08 3.47 14.96
C VAL A 226 29.31 4.15 16.32
N ALA A 227 28.62 3.70 17.36
CA ALA A 227 28.78 4.19 18.73
C ALA A 227 29.94 3.52 19.47
N ARG A 228 30.33 2.30 19.07
CA ARG A 228 31.42 1.55 19.68
C ARG A 228 32.76 2.28 19.55
N GLU A 229 33.51 2.32 20.65
CA GLU A 229 34.90 2.78 20.65
C GLU A 229 35.77 1.79 19.87
N GLN A 230 36.60 2.29 18.94
CA GLN A 230 37.50 1.39 18.22
C GLN A 230 38.76 1.09 19.02
N PRO A 231 39.30 -0.13 18.84
CA PRO A 231 40.65 -0.45 19.29
C PRO A 231 41.69 0.51 18.71
N HIS A 232 42.81 0.67 19.43
CA HIS A 232 43.94 1.47 18.98
C HIS A 232 44.43 1.02 17.60
N GLY A 233 44.68 1.98 16.71
CA GLY A 233 45.14 1.75 15.34
C GLY A 233 44.03 1.55 14.30
N PHE A 234 42.76 1.50 14.70
CA PHE A 234 41.62 1.38 13.78
C PHE A 234 40.84 2.69 13.63
N ASN A 235 40.24 2.87 12.45
CA ASN A 235 39.46 4.06 12.10
C ASN A 235 37.99 3.96 12.50
N LYS A 236 37.36 5.13 12.67
CA LYS A 236 35.92 5.24 12.92
C LYS A 236 35.09 4.77 11.74
N VAL A 237 34.08 3.95 12.04
CA VAL A 237 33.05 3.60 11.07
C VAL A 237 32.35 4.88 10.63
N THR A 238 32.45 5.18 9.35
CA THR A 238 31.87 6.38 8.76
C THR A 238 30.39 6.17 8.45
N LEU A 239 29.63 7.26 8.34
CA LEU A 239 28.22 7.19 7.94
C LEU A 239 28.06 6.66 6.50
N GLN A 240 29.04 6.90 5.63
CA GLN A 240 29.04 6.34 4.28
C GLN A 240 29.17 4.82 4.29
N GLN A 241 30.06 4.27 5.13
CA GLN A 241 30.20 2.82 5.31
C GLN A 241 28.91 2.18 5.85
N LEU A 242 28.19 2.87 6.73
CA LEU A 242 26.88 2.43 7.22
C LEU A 242 25.86 2.35 6.08
N VAL A 243 25.74 3.42 5.28
CA VAL A 243 24.80 3.46 4.14
C VAL A 243 25.15 2.40 3.10
N GLU A 244 26.42 2.13 2.86
CA GLU A 244 26.83 1.10 1.90
C GLU A 244 26.55 -0.32 2.43
N CYS A 245 26.82 -0.59 3.71
CA CYS A 245 26.44 -1.84 4.36
C CYS A 245 24.93 -2.09 4.27
N ASP A 246 24.15 -1.04 4.51
CA ASP A 246 22.70 -1.09 4.43
C ASP A 246 22.19 -1.34 3.00
N LYS A 247 22.84 -0.81 1.97
CA LYS A 247 22.53 -1.17 0.57
C LYS A 247 22.80 -2.64 0.27
N GLN A 248 23.93 -3.17 0.74
CA GLN A 248 24.29 -4.57 0.51
C GLN A 248 23.26 -5.51 1.13
N MET A 249 22.72 -5.16 2.30
CA MET A 249 21.60 -5.88 2.91
C MET A 249 20.38 -5.95 1.98
N PHE A 250 19.99 -4.85 1.33
CA PHE A 250 18.87 -4.85 0.36
C PHE A 250 19.16 -5.71 -0.87
N THR A 251 20.39 -5.69 -1.38
CA THR A 251 20.81 -6.57 -2.49
C THR A 251 20.69 -8.04 -2.09
N LEU A 252 21.11 -8.40 -0.89
CA LEU A 252 20.94 -9.76 -0.38
C LEU A 252 19.46 -10.12 -0.26
N PHE A 253 18.62 -9.30 0.39
CA PHE A 253 17.19 -9.59 0.48
C PHE A 253 16.50 -9.75 -0.88
N ALA A 254 16.84 -8.90 -1.86
CA ALA A 254 16.29 -9.01 -3.21
C ALA A 254 16.66 -10.35 -3.87
N THR A 255 17.91 -10.80 -3.71
CA THR A 255 18.36 -12.09 -4.28
C THR A 255 17.73 -13.30 -3.57
N TRP A 256 17.53 -13.24 -2.26
CA TRP A 256 16.93 -14.32 -1.47
C TRP A 256 15.44 -14.47 -1.76
N SER A 257 14.71 -13.35 -1.89
CA SER A 257 13.30 -13.35 -2.27
C SER A 257 13.06 -13.96 -3.66
N CYS A 258 14.01 -13.77 -4.59
CA CYS A 258 13.94 -14.37 -5.92
C CYS A 258 14.13 -15.91 -5.87
N ARG A 259 14.97 -16.43 -4.96
CA ARG A 259 15.20 -17.87 -4.80
C ARG A 259 14.02 -18.60 -4.17
N SER A 260 13.33 -18.01 -3.20
CA SER A 260 12.19 -18.68 -2.54
C SER A 260 10.92 -18.74 -3.39
N LYS A 261 10.83 -17.97 -4.49
CA LYS A 261 9.74 -18.05 -5.47
C LYS A 261 9.98 -19.08 -6.57
N ALA A 262 11.21 -19.60 -6.68
CA ALA A 262 11.61 -20.59 -7.68
C ALA A 262 11.56 -22.04 -7.15
N SER A 263 11.16 -22.22 -5.89
CA SER A 263 10.93 -23.51 -5.21
C SER A 263 9.46 -23.65 -4.86
#